data_AF-H8GIJ6-F1
#
_entry.id   AF-H8GIJ6-F1
#
_cell.length_a   1.000
_cell.length_b   1.000
_cell.length_c   1.000
_cell.angle_alpha   90.00
_cell.angle_beta   90.00
_cell.angle_gamma   90.00
#
_symmetry.space_group_name_H-M   'P 1'
#
loop_
_entity.id
_entity.type
_entity.pdbx_description
1 polymer ?
#
loop_
_entity_poly.entity_id
_entity_poly.type
_entity_poly.pdbx_seq_one_letter_code
_entity_poly.pdbx_strand_id
1 'polypeptide(L)'
;MNRRKRASCSFLILGVLAVAAGGLLNPHLLEGKTVNPSLNKAAVGPDTPYIVLGMGCFWGAEKRMQALTGVLDVEAGYAGGDMPSPVYETLHDTEKAIEEGTPVKNHAEVVKVYYDPRQTTLERVLIHFWENHNPTQGNRQGNDIGSNYRSAVFYRTDEERRWAEKTREVYQQSLKKVGIAKPITTEIAPLRNYAAAEDYHQDYLEKNPLGYCGLGGIGVAYLDPRTAVGGAVPHEAAETGEGGQGWQNVALNVGEQLIAFEADDCGYCRQFDKEVLAVWKNPLPIVSTHLTAPPEGWKLNGELFATPTIVLFRDRQEVARYTGYRGAGDFWRWLSEAGKST
;
A
#
# COMPACT_ATOMS: atom_id res chain seq x y z
N MET A 1 29.69 1.57 -90.63
CA MET A 1 30.96 2.29 -90.43
C MET A 1 30.84 3.19 -89.20
N ASN A 2 31.73 3.04 -88.19
CA ASN A 2 31.97 3.94 -87.04
C ASN A 2 30.85 4.25 -86.00
N ARG A 3 31.16 3.96 -84.72
CA ARG A 3 30.85 4.76 -83.48
C ARG A 3 29.37 4.85 -83.03
N ARG A 4 29.02 5.00 -81.74
CA ARG A 4 29.80 5.32 -80.50
C ARG A 4 29.09 4.82 -79.22
N LYS A 5 29.88 4.62 -78.17
CA LYS A 5 29.54 4.28 -76.76
C LYS A 5 28.33 5.03 -76.14
N ARG A 6 27.66 4.39 -75.17
CA ARG A 6 27.43 4.92 -73.79
C ARG A 6 27.03 3.80 -72.83
N ALA A 7 27.25 4.02 -71.53
CA ALA A 7 27.07 3.04 -70.46
C ALA A 7 26.22 3.62 -69.32
N SER A 8 25.50 2.74 -68.59
CA SER A 8 25.14 2.83 -67.17
C SER A 8 24.48 1.49 -66.79
N CYS A 9 25.02 0.71 -65.86
CA CYS A 9 25.06 0.88 -64.40
C CYS A 9 23.90 0.13 -63.74
N SER A 10 24.18 -1.10 -63.31
CA SER A 10 23.22 -2.00 -62.65
C SER A 10 23.09 -1.68 -61.16
N PHE A 11 21.87 -1.62 -60.64
CA PHE A 11 21.59 -1.72 -59.21
C PHE A 11 20.68 -2.94 -58.97
N LEU A 12 21.15 -3.90 -58.18
CA LEU A 12 20.28 -4.94 -57.63
C LEU A 12 19.40 -4.32 -56.54
N ILE A 13 18.09 -4.55 -56.62
CA ILE A 13 17.17 -4.33 -55.50
C ILE A 13 16.98 -5.67 -54.80
N LEU A 14 17.43 -5.76 -53.55
CA LEU A 14 17.19 -6.92 -52.69
C LEU A 14 15.77 -6.80 -52.11
N GLY A 15 14.87 -7.69 -52.51
CA GLY A 15 13.51 -7.75 -51.95
C GLY A 15 13.49 -8.42 -50.59
N VAL A 16 13.07 -7.69 -49.54
CA VAL A 16 12.83 -8.25 -48.21
C VAL A 16 11.38 -8.71 -48.12
N LEU A 17 11.13 -10.01 -47.93
CA LEU A 17 9.81 -10.51 -47.57
C LEU A 17 9.50 -10.16 -46.11
N ALA A 18 8.47 -9.37 -45.87
CA ALA A 18 7.86 -9.24 -44.55
C ALA A 18 6.85 -10.37 -44.34
N VAL A 19 7.10 -11.26 -43.38
CA VAL A 19 6.14 -12.29 -42.97
C VAL A 19 5.17 -11.69 -41.96
N ALA A 20 3.92 -11.48 -42.39
CA ALA A 20 2.85 -11.02 -41.52
C ALA A 20 2.34 -12.16 -40.62
N ALA A 21 2.91 -12.29 -39.43
CA ALA A 21 2.37 -13.17 -38.39
C ALA A 21 1.17 -12.51 -37.72
N GLY A 22 -0.03 -12.77 -38.24
CA GLY A 22 -1.30 -12.32 -37.68
C GLY A 22 -1.64 -13.03 -36.36
N GLY A 23 -1.03 -12.60 -35.27
CA GLY A 23 -1.46 -12.96 -33.92
C GLY A 23 -2.72 -12.18 -33.56
N LEU A 24 -3.86 -12.88 -33.43
CA LEU A 24 -5.08 -12.33 -32.85
C LEU A 24 -4.81 -11.94 -31.38
N LEU A 25 -4.55 -10.64 -31.15
CA LEU A 25 -4.52 -10.07 -29.81
C LEU A 25 -5.92 -10.20 -29.20
N ASN A 26 -6.06 -11.15 -28.26
CA ASN A 26 -7.28 -11.36 -27.52
C ASN A 26 -7.51 -10.15 -26.59
N PRO A 27 -8.55 -9.32 -26.79
CA PRO A 27 -8.65 -8.02 -26.12
C PRO A 27 -8.95 -8.11 -24.60
N HIS A 28 -9.24 -9.31 -24.08
CA HIS A 28 -9.54 -9.55 -22.67
C HIS A 28 -8.33 -9.70 -21.74
N LEU A 29 -7.11 -9.43 -22.21
CA LEU A 29 -5.87 -9.62 -21.45
C LEU A 29 -5.34 -8.37 -20.73
N LEU A 30 -6.16 -7.32 -20.60
CA LEU A 30 -5.83 -6.06 -19.92
C LEU A 30 -6.97 -5.50 -19.04
N GLU A 31 -7.78 -6.35 -18.40
CA GLU A 31 -8.77 -5.93 -17.40
C GLU A 31 -8.44 -6.48 -16.00
N GLY A 32 -7.31 -6.03 -15.45
CA GLY A 32 -7.05 -6.07 -14.01
C GLY A 32 -7.90 -5.03 -13.28
N LYS A 33 -9.24 -5.17 -13.37
CA LYS A 33 -10.21 -4.24 -12.77
C LYS A 33 -10.17 -4.31 -11.24
N THR A 34 -10.46 -3.17 -10.63
CA THR A 34 -10.40 -2.89 -9.19
C THR A 34 -11.15 -3.93 -8.35
N VAL A 35 -10.56 -4.30 -7.20
CA VAL A 35 -11.03 -5.39 -6.33
C VAL A 35 -12.33 -5.02 -5.57
N ASN A 36 -12.67 -3.74 -5.49
CA ASN A 36 -13.91 -3.25 -4.88
C ASN A 36 -15.01 -3.03 -5.94
N PRO A 37 -16.08 -3.86 -5.98
CA PRO A 37 -17.17 -3.73 -6.96
C PRO A 37 -18.10 -2.54 -6.68
N SER A 38 -17.96 -1.85 -5.54
CA SER A 38 -18.75 -0.66 -5.20
C SER A 38 -18.23 0.62 -5.85
N LEU A 39 -17.00 0.64 -6.39
CA LEU A 39 -16.42 1.83 -7.01
C LEU A 39 -17.24 2.28 -8.22
N ASN A 40 -17.80 3.47 -8.13
CA ASN A 40 -18.65 4.09 -9.14
C ASN A 40 -18.68 5.61 -8.93
N LYS A 41 -17.68 6.32 -9.47
CA LYS A 41 -17.57 7.79 -9.43
C LYS A 41 -18.82 8.50 -9.97
N ALA A 42 -19.52 7.89 -10.95
CA ALA A 42 -20.77 8.43 -11.51
C ALA A 42 -21.99 8.28 -10.57
N ALA A 43 -21.89 7.53 -9.48
CA ALA A 43 -22.91 7.46 -8.42
C ALA A 43 -22.68 8.50 -7.29
N VAL A 44 -21.60 9.29 -7.34
CA VAL A 44 -21.37 10.39 -6.41
C VAL A 44 -22.22 11.59 -6.83
N GLY A 45 -23.09 12.04 -5.91
CA GLY A 45 -23.91 13.23 -6.06
C GLY A 45 -23.70 14.22 -4.91
N PRO A 46 -24.40 15.37 -4.93
CA PRO A 46 -24.21 16.43 -3.93
C PRO A 46 -24.42 15.99 -2.47
N ASP A 47 -25.36 15.06 -2.25
CA ASP A 47 -25.74 14.55 -0.93
C ASP A 47 -25.01 13.25 -0.54
N THR A 48 -24.09 12.74 -1.36
CA THR A 48 -23.36 11.50 -1.06
C THR A 48 -22.51 11.67 0.21
N PRO A 49 -22.67 10.82 1.23
CA PRO A 49 -21.86 10.88 2.44
C PRO A 49 -20.37 10.74 2.14
N TYR A 50 -19.55 11.56 2.80
CA TYR A 50 -18.09 11.47 2.71
C TYR A 50 -17.41 11.87 4.02
N ILE A 51 -16.15 11.47 4.16
CA ILE A 51 -15.26 11.92 5.23
C ILE A 51 -13.89 12.26 4.63
N VAL A 52 -13.18 13.24 5.21
CA VAL A 52 -11.85 13.65 4.73
C VAL A 52 -10.79 13.15 5.72
N LEU A 53 -9.81 12.40 5.21
CA LEU A 53 -8.86 11.62 6.01
C LEU A 53 -7.42 11.87 5.54
N GLY A 54 -6.53 12.27 6.45
CA GLY A 54 -5.10 12.37 6.21
C GLY A 54 -4.38 11.14 6.73
N MET A 55 -3.62 10.45 5.88
CA MET A 55 -3.00 9.16 6.21
C MET A 55 -1.48 9.15 6.03
N GLY A 56 -0.88 10.20 5.46
CA GLY A 56 0.44 10.19 4.83
C GLY A 56 0.30 10.54 3.35
N CYS A 57 1.23 10.05 2.50
CA CYS A 57 1.13 10.23 1.05
C CYS A 57 -0.25 9.81 0.51
N PHE A 58 -0.97 10.75 -0.09
CA PHE A 58 -2.36 10.54 -0.51
C PHE A 58 -2.55 9.48 -1.62
N TRP A 59 -1.53 9.17 -2.42
CA TRP A 59 -1.59 8.11 -3.44
C TRP A 59 -1.76 6.72 -2.82
N GLY A 60 -1.03 6.47 -1.73
CA GLY A 60 -1.22 5.27 -0.93
C GLY A 60 -2.57 5.28 -0.24
N ALA A 61 -2.98 6.42 0.31
CA ALA A 61 -4.26 6.57 1.03
C ALA A 61 -5.46 6.29 0.12
N GLU A 62 -5.45 6.83 -1.10
CA GLU A 62 -6.48 6.69 -2.13
C GLU A 62 -6.70 5.22 -2.45
N LYS A 63 -5.63 4.52 -2.88
CA LYS A 63 -5.64 3.08 -3.16
C LYS A 63 -6.11 2.23 -1.97
N ARG A 64 -5.69 2.58 -0.74
CA ARG A 64 -6.11 1.84 0.47
C ARG A 64 -7.60 2.04 0.75
N MET A 65 -8.12 3.26 0.66
CA MET A 65 -9.54 3.54 0.91
C MET A 65 -10.44 3.04 -0.22
N GLN A 66 -10.00 3.09 -1.48
CA GLN A 66 -10.71 2.53 -2.65
C GLN A 66 -10.97 1.01 -2.51
N ALA A 67 -10.13 0.27 -1.78
CA ALA A 67 -10.29 -1.17 -1.55
C ALA A 67 -11.45 -1.53 -0.60
N LEU A 68 -11.98 -0.59 0.19
CA LEU A 68 -13.05 -0.86 1.15
C LEU A 68 -14.42 -0.99 0.45
N THR A 69 -15.04 -2.17 0.51
CA THR A 69 -16.39 -2.39 -0.01
C THR A 69 -17.39 -1.37 0.54
N GLY A 70 -18.20 -0.80 -0.35
CA GLY A 70 -19.13 0.30 -0.06
C GLY A 70 -18.55 1.70 -0.24
N VAL A 71 -17.24 1.87 -0.43
CA VAL A 71 -16.66 3.12 -0.96
C VAL A 71 -17.01 3.24 -2.45
N LEU A 72 -17.48 4.43 -2.84
CA LEU A 72 -17.94 4.76 -4.19
C LEU A 72 -16.86 5.47 -5.01
N ASP A 73 -16.11 6.37 -4.37
CA ASP A 73 -15.04 7.16 -4.98
C ASP A 73 -14.09 7.67 -3.88
N VAL A 74 -12.86 7.96 -4.26
CA VAL A 74 -11.88 8.61 -3.38
C VAL A 74 -11.18 9.71 -4.17
N GLU A 75 -11.10 10.91 -3.59
CA GLU A 75 -10.52 12.10 -4.23
C GLU A 75 -9.36 12.62 -3.40
N ALA A 76 -8.16 12.62 -3.98
CA ALA A 76 -6.95 13.18 -3.38
C ALA A 76 -7.07 14.71 -3.24
N GLY A 77 -6.52 15.29 -2.17
CA GLY A 77 -6.59 16.72 -1.92
C GLY A 77 -5.78 17.21 -0.73
N TYR A 78 -6.01 18.49 -0.39
CA TYR A 78 -5.31 19.21 0.66
C TYR A 78 -6.32 19.85 1.62
N ALA A 79 -6.15 19.72 2.94
CA ALA A 79 -7.10 20.27 3.91
C ALA A 79 -6.49 20.64 5.27
N GLY A 80 -7.21 21.47 6.02
CA GLY A 80 -6.94 21.74 7.44
C GLY A 80 -5.72 22.63 7.75
N GLY A 81 -5.09 23.21 6.73
CA GLY A 81 -4.14 24.32 6.86
C GLY A 81 -4.81 25.68 6.68
N ASP A 82 -4.01 26.74 6.76
CA ASP A 82 -4.51 28.12 6.73
C ASP A 82 -4.62 28.72 5.32
N MET A 83 -4.02 28.11 4.29
CA MET A 83 -4.03 28.62 2.93
C MET A 83 -5.43 28.42 2.28
N PRO A 84 -6.07 29.44 1.68
CA PRO A 84 -7.40 29.27 1.09
C PRO A 84 -7.45 28.41 -0.18
N SER A 85 -6.32 28.28 -0.89
CA SER A 85 -6.23 27.58 -2.18
C SER A 85 -4.85 26.95 -2.35
N PRO A 86 -4.56 25.87 -1.60
CA PRO A 86 -3.29 25.14 -1.72
C PRO A 86 -3.20 24.39 -3.06
N VAL A 87 -1.98 24.31 -3.57
CA VAL A 87 -1.50 23.43 -4.66
C VAL A 87 -0.29 22.65 -4.16
N TYR A 88 0.09 21.56 -4.84
CA TYR A 88 1.15 20.66 -4.32
C TYR A 88 2.45 21.39 -3.92
N GLU A 89 2.96 22.31 -4.74
CA GLU A 89 4.19 23.05 -4.47
C GLU A 89 4.09 23.91 -3.20
N THR A 90 2.92 24.51 -2.95
CA THR A 90 2.72 25.40 -1.79
C THR A 90 2.77 24.67 -0.45
N LEU A 91 2.53 23.35 -0.42
CA LEU A 91 2.72 22.56 0.80
C LEU A 91 4.19 22.47 1.18
N HIS A 92 5.09 22.34 0.20
CA HIS A 92 6.54 22.29 0.48
C HIS A 92 7.08 23.65 0.92
N ASP A 93 6.66 24.73 0.24
CA ASP A 93 7.01 26.10 0.64
C ASP A 93 6.49 26.45 2.04
N THR A 94 5.27 26.00 2.39
CA THR A 94 4.68 26.21 3.72
C THR A 94 5.41 25.40 4.79
N GLU A 95 5.81 24.15 4.50
CA GLU A 95 6.59 23.34 5.44
C GLU A 95 7.94 23.99 5.75
N LYS A 96 8.65 24.45 4.71
CA LYS A 96 9.89 25.19 4.86
C LYS A 96 9.70 26.49 5.66
N ALA A 97 8.62 27.23 5.41
CA ALA A 97 8.32 28.44 6.18
C ALA A 97 8.10 28.14 7.67
N ILE A 98 7.50 27.00 8.01
CA ILE A 98 7.34 26.51 9.39
C ILE A 98 8.70 26.16 10.01
N GLU A 99 9.57 25.47 9.28
CA GLU A 99 10.96 25.18 9.72
C GLU A 99 11.77 26.47 9.98
N GLU A 100 11.55 27.50 9.18
CA GLU A 100 12.12 28.85 9.35
C GLU A 100 11.45 29.68 10.48
N GLY A 101 10.44 29.12 11.17
CA GLY A 101 9.79 29.71 12.33
C GLY A 101 8.55 30.58 12.05
N THR A 102 7.99 30.51 10.84
CA THR A 102 6.76 31.22 10.47
C THR A 102 5.54 30.59 11.17
N PRO A 103 4.71 31.35 11.89
CA PRO A 103 3.51 30.83 12.56
C PRO A 103 2.36 30.64 11.56
N VAL A 104 2.45 29.60 10.73
CA VAL A 104 1.42 29.19 9.74
C VAL A 104 1.15 27.70 9.88
N LYS A 105 -0.08 27.23 9.62
CA LYS A 105 -0.40 25.81 9.61
C LYS A 105 -0.47 25.26 8.18
N ASN A 106 0.33 24.24 7.89
CA ASN A 106 0.31 23.55 6.60
C ASN A 106 -0.95 22.68 6.43
N HIS A 107 -1.35 22.48 5.18
CA HIS A 107 -2.39 21.51 4.84
C HIS A 107 -1.85 20.10 5.06
N ALA A 108 -2.72 19.17 5.45
CA ALA A 108 -2.43 17.75 5.29
C ALA A 108 -2.75 17.32 3.86
N GLU A 109 -1.96 16.41 3.31
CA GLU A 109 -2.41 15.53 2.24
C GLU A 109 -3.54 14.67 2.78
N VAL A 110 -4.66 14.66 2.06
CA VAL A 110 -5.88 13.99 2.47
C VAL A 110 -6.53 13.28 1.29
N VAL A 111 -7.40 12.33 1.63
CA VAL A 111 -8.37 11.74 0.73
C VAL A 111 -9.78 12.04 1.21
N LYS A 112 -10.65 12.48 0.30
CA LYS A 112 -12.09 12.58 0.54
C LYS A 112 -12.72 11.27 0.08
N VAL A 113 -13.24 10.49 1.03
CA VAL A 113 -13.77 9.14 0.80
C VAL A 113 -15.29 9.21 0.75
N TYR A 114 -15.86 9.03 -0.44
CA TYR A 114 -17.31 8.95 -0.67
C TYR A 114 -17.80 7.50 -0.48
N TYR A 115 -18.92 7.29 0.21
CA TYR A 115 -19.41 5.94 0.50
C TYR A 115 -20.94 5.82 0.44
N ASP A 116 -21.41 4.62 0.12
CA ASP A 116 -22.83 4.26 0.15
C ASP A 116 -23.22 3.78 1.57
N PRO A 117 -24.06 4.53 2.31
CA PRO A 117 -24.47 4.16 3.67
C PRO A 117 -25.30 2.86 3.74
N ARG A 118 -25.74 2.31 2.59
CA ARG A 118 -26.42 1.02 2.49
C ARG A 118 -25.45 -0.17 2.42
N GLN A 119 -24.18 0.07 2.08
CA GLN A 119 -23.15 -0.96 1.90
C GLN A 119 -22.07 -0.92 2.99
N THR A 120 -21.72 0.28 3.47
CA THR A 120 -20.75 0.49 4.55
C THR A 120 -21.21 1.62 5.47
N THR A 121 -20.55 1.79 6.62
CA THR A 121 -20.88 2.81 7.62
C THR A 121 -19.67 3.68 7.90
N LEU A 122 -19.88 4.88 8.44
CA LEU A 122 -18.76 5.73 8.88
C LEU A 122 -17.86 5.02 9.90
N GLU A 123 -18.42 4.22 10.81
CA GLU A 123 -17.64 3.38 11.75
C GLU A 123 -16.68 2.46 10.98
N ARG A 124 -17.15 1.77 9.91
CA ARG A 124 -16.31 0.88 9.09
C ARG A 124 -15.26 1.64 8.27
N VAL A 125 -15.62 2.80 7.71
CA VAL A 125 -14.66 3.67 6.98
C VAL A 125 -13.54 4.14 7.91
N LEU A 126 -13.88 4.53 9.14
CA LEU A 126 -12.89 4.95 10.15
C LEU A 126 -12.05 3.78 10.67
N ILE A 127 -12.63 2.58 10.88
CA ILE A 127 -11.88 1.37 11.23
C ILE A 127 -10.82 1.07 10.14
N HIS A 128 -11.22 1.06 8.87
CA HIS A 128 -10.32 0.80 7.76
C HIS A 128 -9.20 1.87 7.68
N PHE A 129 -9.53 3.14 7.94
CA PHE A 129 -8.54 4.21 8.09
C PHE A 129 -7.51 3.89 9.17
N TRP A 130 -7.94 3.51 10.38
CA TRP A 130 -7.04 3.22 11.51
C TRP A 130 -6.06 2.08 11.22
N GLU A 131 -6.52 1.01 10.56
CA GLU A 131 -5.72 -0.19 10.26
C GLU A 131 -4.70 0.04 9.14
N ASN A 132 -4.96 0.97 8.20
CA ASN A 132 -4.18 1.14 6.97
C ASN A 132 -3.13 2.28 7.02
N HIS A 133 -2.84 2.89 8.17
CA HIS A 133 -1.71 3.81 8.36
C HIS A 133 -1.12 3.72 9.78
N ASN A 134 -0.02 4.40 10.08
CA ASN A 134 0.46 4.55 11.47
C ASN A 134 -0.06 5.87 12.08
N PRO A 135 -1.02 5.85 13.01
CA PRO A 135 -1.57 7.06 13.62
C PRO A 135 -0.74 7.62 14.78
N THR A 136 0.47 7.12 15.03
CA THR A 136 1.33 7.52 16.18
C THR A 136 2.59 8.30 15.81
N GLN A 137 2.75 8.67 14.53
CA GLN A 137 3.99 9.25 13.99
C GLN A 137 4.03 10.79 13.97
N GLY A 138 2.92 11.49 14.23
CA GLY A 138 2.84 12.95 14.20
C GLY A 138 2.97 13.53 12.79
N ASN A 139 3.91 14.45 12.59
CA ASN A 139 4.21 15.11 11.31
C ASN A 139 5.07 14.21 10.40
N ARG A 140 4.63 12.97 10.20
CA ARG A 140 5.32 11.93 9.43
C ARG A 140 4.38 10.76 9.13
N GLN A 141 4.55 10.13 7.96
CA GLN A 141 4.11 8.76 7.71
C GLN A 141 5.20 7.94 7.02
N GLY A 142 5.64 6.84 7.62
CA GLY A 142 6.64 5.96 7.01
C GLY A 142 7.97 6.68 6.74
N ASN A 143 8.30 6.91 5.47
CA ASN A 143 9.45 7.70 5.04
C ASN A 143 9.10 9.17 4.70
N ASP A 144 7.81 9.50 4.63
CA ASP A 144 7.31 10.80 4.24
C ASP A 144 7.30 11.70 5.49
N ILE A 145 8.20 12.70 5.53
CA ILE A 145 8.43 13.57 6.70
C ILE A 145 7.94 14.97 6.37
N GLY A 146 7.15 15.56 7.28
CA GLY A 146 6.51 16.85 7.11
C GLY A 146 5.12 16.87 7.73
N SER A 147 4.68 18.04 8.18
CA SER A 147 3.34 18.23 8.76
C SER A 147 2.22 18.00 7.75
N ASN A 148 2.52 18.05 6.45
CA ASN A 148 1.59 17.62 5.39
C ASN A 148 1.28 16.12 5.41
N TYR A 149 2.19 15.27 5.88
CA TYR A 149 1.99 13.82 5.96
C TYR A 149 1.36 13.35 7.29
N ARG A 150 0.81 14.28 8.09
CA ARG A 150 0.21 13.96 9.39
C ARG A 150 -1.06 13.14 9.27
N SER A 151 -1.30 12.29 10.26
CA SER A 151 -2.58 11.61 10.43
C SER A 151 -3.68 12.63 10.80
N ALA A 152 -4.82 12.61 10.10
CA ALA A 152 -5.93 13.54 10.34
C ALA A 152 -7.31 12.92 10.00
N VAL A 153 -8.35 13.40 10.69
CA VAL A 153 -9.77 13.18 10.37
C VAL A 153 -10.47 14.53 10.42
N PHE A 154 -10.88 15.03 9.25
CA PHE A 154 -11.56 16.31 9.13
C PHE A 154 -13.07 16.12 9.00
N TYR A 155 -13.80 16.49 10.05
CA TYR A 155 -15.25 16.29 10.16
C TYR A 155 -16.06 17.52 9.73
N ARG A 156 -17.28 17.27 9.25
CA ARG A 156 -18.27 18.28 8.81
C ARG A 156 -19.46 18.36 9.76
N THR A 157 -19.73 17.28 10.50
CA THR A 157 -20.86 17.16 11.42
C THR A 157 -20.39 16.72 12.82
N ASP A 158 -21.18 17.02 13.86
CA ASP A 158 -20.92 16.49 15.20
C ASP A 158 -21.00 14.96 15.26
N GLU A 159 -21.75 14.32 14.36
CA GLU A 159 -21.79 12.86 14.26
C GLU A 159 -20.46 12.30 13.75
N GLU A 160 -19.89 12.90 12.71
CA GLU A 160 -18.56 12.54 12.21
C GLU A 160 -17.48 12.72 13.28
N ARG A 161 -17.53 13.82 14.06
CA ARG A 161 -16.62 14.01 15.22
C ARG A 161 -16.75 12.87 16.23
N ARG A 162 -17.98 12.57 16.70
CA ARG A 162 -18.22 11.53 17.72
C ARG A 162 -17.72 10.15 17.26
N TRP A 163 -17.92 9.81 15.99
CA TRP A 163 -17.44 8.55 15.43
C TRP A 163 -15.91 8.50 15.32
N ALA A 164 -15.26 9.59 14.93
CA ALA A 164 -13.80 9.70 14.90
C ALA A 164 -13.20 9.57 16.31
N GLU A 165 -13.75 10.26 17.31
CA GLU A 165 -13.32 10.21 18.71
C GLU A 165 -13.49 8.80 19.31
N LYS A 166 -14.67 8.19 19.15
CA LYS A 166 -14.98 6.82 19.62
C LYS A 166 -14.04 5.79 19.00
N THR A 167 -13.86 5.81 17.68
CA THR A 167 -13.01 4.81 17.00
C THR A 167 -11.53 5.00 17.33
N ARG A 168 -11.04 6.25 17.45
CA ARG A 168 -9.70 6.55 17.97
C ARG A 168 -9.45 5.91 19.34
N GLU A 169 -10.39 6.03 20.28
CA GLU A 169 -10.24 5.51 21.64
C GLU A 169 -10.13 3.98 21.68
N VAL A 170 -10.95 3.30 20.88
CA VAL A 170 -10.90 1.84 20.74
C VAL A 170 -9.62 1.39 20.02
N TYR A 171 -9.18 2.10 18.97
CA TYR A 171 -7.93 1.77 18.31
C TYR A 171 -6.72 2.02 19.22
N GLN A 172 -6.73 3.07 20.04
CA GLN A 172 -5.70 3.31 21.06
C GLN A 172 -5.61 2.16 22.08
N GLN A 173 -6.71 1.51 22.43
CA GLN A 173 -6.72 0.29 23.26
C GLN A 173 -6.14 -0.90 22.50
N SER A 174 -6.45 -1.01 21.20
CA SER A 174 -5.91 -2.05 20.29
C SER A 174 -4.38 -1.97 20.22
N LEU A 175 -3.83 -0.76 20.01
CA LEU A 175 -2.39 -0.49 20.05
C LEU A 175 -1.74 -0.89 21.39
N LYS A 176 -2.36 -0.50 22.51
CA LYS A 176 -1.87 -0.85 23.86
C LYS A 176 -1.86 -2.36 24.09
N LYS A 177 -2.86 -3.09 23.57
CA LYS A 177 -2.97 -4.56 23.71
C LYS A 177 -1.82 -5.32 23.02
N VAL A 178 -1.24 -4.74 21.96
CA VAL A 178 -0.06 -5.29 21.26
C VAL A 178 1.26 -4.63 21.70
N GLY A 179 1.27 -3.89 22.81
CA GLY A 179 2.48 -3.29 23.38
C GLY A 179 2.87 -1.91 22.81
N ILE A 180 2.11 -1.37 21.86
CA ILE A 180 2.35 -0.02 21.31
C ILE A 180 1.78 1.01 22.29
N ALA A 181 2.63 1.48 23.20
CA ALA A 181 2.27 2.45 24.24
C ALA A 181 2.19 3.91 23.74
N LYS A 182 2.62 4.22 22.51
CA LYS A 182 2.59 5.58 21.96
C LYS A 182 1.15 6.08 21.83
N PRO A 183 0.88 7.35 22.16
CA PRO A 183 -0.43 7.94 21.92
C PRO A 183 -0.69 8.12 20.42
N ILE A 184 -1.95 8.00 20.01
CA ILE A 184 -2.42 8.43 18.70
C ILE A 184 -2.28 9.94 18.59
N THR A 185 -1.62 10.40 17.52
CA THR A 185 -1.34 11.81 17.20
C THR A 185 -2.32 12.39 16.18
N THR A 186 -3.30 11.62 15.72
CA THR A 186 -4.28 12.01 14.70
C THR A 186 -5.03 13.29 15.06
N GLU A 187 -4.96 14.29 14.19
CA GLU A 187 -5.74 15.51 14.29
C GLU A 187 -7.24 15.20 14.03
N ILE A 188 -8.13 15.44 14.99
CA ILE A 188 -9.59 15.39 14.76
C ILE A 188 -10.13 16.82 14.85
N ALA A 189 -10.47 17.41 13.70
CA ALA A 189 -10.81 18.84 13.59
C ALA A 189 -11.91 19.10 12.55
N PRO A 190 -12.60 20.27 12.60
CA PRO A 190 -13.54 20.66 11.55
C PRO A 190 -12.85 20.76 10.18
N LEU A 191 -13.52 20.32 9.12
CA LEU A 191 -13.06 20.50 7.75
C LEU A 191 -12.99 21.98 7.39
N ARG A 192 -11.79 22.43 7.02
CA ARG A 192 -11.47 23.80 6.59
C ARG A 192 -10.57 23.76 5.37
N ASN A 193 -10.74 24.73 4.48
CA ASN A 193 -9.86 24.99 3.33
C ASN A 193 -9.51 23.72 2.54
N TYR A 194 -10.54 22.95 2.15
CA TYR A 194 -10.36 21.79 1.28
C TYR A 194 -10.16 22.25 -0.17
N ALA A 195 -9.11 21.76 -0.82
CA ALA A 195 -8.97 21.78 -2.27
C ALA A 195 -8.72 20.35 -2.77
N ALA A 196 -9.26 20.01 -3.94
CA ALA A 196 -8.87 18.79 -4.64
C ALA A 196 -7.45 18.96 -5.19
N ALA A 197 -6.67 17.88 -5.19
CA ALA A 197 -5.36 17.86 -5.81
C ALA A 197 -5.49 17.83 -7.33
N GLU A 198 -4.41 18.20 -8.02
CA GLU A 198 -4.32 18.27 -9.47
C GLU A 198 -4.61 16.90 -10.12
N ASP A 199 -5.17 16.90 -11.35
CA ASP A 199 -5.64 15.69 -12.05
C ASP A 199 -4.59 14.57 -12.22
N TYR A 200 -3.30 14.91 -12.12
CA TYR A 200 -2.20 13.95 -12.18
C TYR A 200 -1.96 13.22 -10.85
N HIS A 201 -2.42 13.76 -9.71
CA HIS A 201 -2.39 13.09 -8.41
C HIS A 201 -3.58 12.15 -8.18
N GLN A 202 -4.75 12.44 -8.76
CA GLN A 202 -5.94 11.57 -8.70
C GLN A 202 -5.65 10.22 -9.35
N ASP A 203 -6.12 9.12 -8.77
CA ASP A 203 -5.94 7.73 -9.26
C ASP A 203 -4.48 7.39 -9.64
N TYR A 204 -3.50 8.00 -8.97
CA TYR A 204 -2.10 8.01 -9.44
C TYR A 204 -1.52 6.60 -9.54
N LEU A 205 -1.86 5.70 -8.61
CA LEU A 205 -1.37 4.32 -8.60
C LEU A 205 -2.14 3.39 -9.55
N GLU A 206 -3.31 3.79 -10.06
CA GLU A 206 -3.94 3.11 -11.20
C GLU A 206 -3.21 3.49 -12.50
N LYS A 207 -2.94 4.79 -12.68
CA LYS A 207 -2.19 5.36 -13.81
C LYS A 207 -0.72 4.89 -13.81
N ASN A 208 -0.12 4.69 -12.63
CA ASN A 208 1.28 4.30 -12.43
C ASN A 208 1.39 3.10 -11.46
N PRO A 209 1.17 1.86 -11.92
CA PRO A 209 1.14 0.68 -11.03
C PRO A 209 2.45 0.38 -10.28
N LEU A 210 3.58 0.92 -10.76
CA LEU A 210 4.91 0.85 -10.13
C LEU A 210 5.29 2.15 -9.38
N GLY A 211 4.33 3.06 -9.20
CA GLY A 211 4.52 4.31 -8.47
C GLY A 211 4.76 4.10 -6.97
N TYR A 212 5.29 5.14 -6.31
CA TYR A 212 5.59 5.09 -4.88
C TYR A 212 4.33 4.88 -4.04
N CYS A 213 4.35 3.87 -3.18
CA CYS A 213 3.27 3.54 -2.26
C CYS A 213 3.85 3.09 -0.91
N GLY A 214 4.32 4.06 -0.11
CA GLY A 214 4.89 3.80 1.23
C GLY A 214 3.87 3.44 2.33
N LEU A 215 2.57 3.48 2.02
CA LEU A 215 1.50 3.35 3.02
C LEU A 215 1.11 1.87 3.28
N GLY A 216 1.62 1.33 4.40
CA GLY A 216 1.46 -0.08 4.80
C GLY A 216 0.62 -0.35 6.06
N GLY A 217 0.29 0.67 6.85
CA GLY A 217 -0.26 0.46 8.20
C GLY A 217 0.80 -0.05 9.20
N ILE A 218 0.32 -0.62 10.31
CA ILE A 218 1.16 -1.24 11.35
C ILE A 218 0.70 -2.66 11.74
N GLY A 219 -0.21 -3.26 10.96
CA GLY A 219 -0.66 -4.65 11.17
C GLY A 219 -1.45 -4.87 12.46
N VAL A 220 -2.00 -3.82 13.08
CA VAL A 220 -2.82 -3.93 14.29
C VAL A 220 -4.29 -3.88 13.90
N ALA A 221 -5.02 -4.96 14.18
CA ALA A 221 -6.47 -5.01 13.97
C ALA A 221 -7.22 -4.17 15.01
N TYR A 222 -8.33 -3.57 14.59
CA TYR A 222 -9.25 -2.85 15.46
C TYR A 222 -10.02 -3.82 16.37
N LEU A 223 -9.96 -3.58 17.68
CA LEU A 223 -10.72 -4.33 18.67
C LEU A 223 -12.23 -4.04 18.53
N ASP A 224 -13.05 -4.99 18.09
CA ASP A 224 -14.51 -4.82 18.16
C ASP A 224 -15.00 -5.07 19.61
N PRO A 225 -15.48 -4.05 20.36
CA PRO A 225 -15.97 -4.25 21.71
C PRO A 225 -17.29 -5.06 21.75
N ARG A 226 -18.00 -5.23 20.63
CA ARG A 226 -19.24 -6.01 20.54
C ARG A 226 -18.99 -7.51 20.59
N THR A 227 -17.81 -7.98 20.18
CA THR A 227 -17.43 -9.40 20.27
C THR A 227 -16.88 -9.79 21.64
N ALA A 228 -16.66 -8.81 22.53
CA ALA A 228 -16.12 -9.03 23.88
C ALA A 228 -17.17 -9.41 24.94
N VAL A 229 -18.46 -9.52 24.59
CA VAL A 229 -19.57 -9.82 25.52
C VAL A 229 -20.36 -11.04 25.04
N GLY A 230 -19.82 -12.24 25.27
CA GLY A 230 -20.51 -13.49 24.98
C GLY A 230 -19.65 -14.71 25.32
N GLY A 231 -20.13 -15.57 26.21
CA GLY A 231 -19.47 -16.83 26.54
C GLY A 231 -19.57 -17.87 25.42
N ALA A 232 -18.69 -18.86 25.43
CA ALA A 232 -18.66 -19.92 24.42
C ALA A 232 -19.92 -20.80 24.43
N VAL A 233 -20.53 -20.99 23.25
CA VAL A 233 -21.28 -22.20 22.86
C VAL A 233 -20.92 -22.49 21.40
N PRO A 234 -20.54 -23.73 21.03
CA PRO A 234 -20.08 -24.05 19.67
C PRO A 234 -21.25 -24.25 18.69
N HIS A 235 -20.95 -24.03 17.40
CA HIS A 235 -21.70 -24.63 16.29
C HIS A 235 -20.73 -25.52 15.50
N GLU A 236 -21.10 -26.80 15.34
CA GLU A 236 -20.27 -27.80 14.66
C GLU A 236 -20.31 -27.67 13.13
N ALA A 237 -19.12 -27.78 12.55
CA ALA A 237 -18.77 -28.35 11.25
C ALA A 237 -19.79 -28.27 10.08
N ALA A 238 -19.43 -27.46 9.09
CA ALA A 238 -19.30 -27.95 7.73
C ALA A 238 -17.86 -27.72 7.26
N GLU A 239 -17.09 -28.80 7.14
CA GLU A 239 -15.74 -28.86 6.54
C GLU A 239 -15.86 -28.77 5.01
N THR A 240 -14.88 -28.46 4.15
CA THR A 240 -13.41 -28.24 4.17
C THR A 240 -13.14 -27.13 3.12
N GLY A 241 -12.08 -26.31 3.07
CA GLY A 241 -10.76 -26.19 3.71
C GLY A 241 -9.97 -25.17 2.83
N GLU A 242 -8.76 -24.68 3.10
CA GLU A 242 -7.76 -24.81 4.17
C GLU A 242 -6.99 -23.45 4.24
N GLY A 243 -6.17 -23.09 5.22
CA GLY A 243 -5.73 -23.78 6.44
C GLY A 243 -4.47 -23.10 7.02
N GLY A 244 -4.62 -21.94 7.68
CA GLY A 244 -3.48 -21.13 8.17
C GLY A 244 -2.65 -21.82 9.25
N GLN A 245 -1.52 -22.42 8.87
CA GLN A 245 -0.63 -23.10 9.80
C GLN A 245 0.41 -22.16 10.41
N GLY A 246 0.66 -22.31 11.71
CA GLY A 246 1.84 -21.76 12.35
C GLY A 246 3.10 -22.55 11.98
N TRP A 247 4.22 -22.17 12.61
CA TRP A 247 5.54 -22.77 12.34
C TRP A 247 5.67 -24.28 12.65
N GLN A 248 4.67 -24.92 13.26
CA GLN A 248 4.76 -26.28 13.81
C GLN A 248 5.05 -27.38 12.77
N ASN A 249 4.67 -27.18 11.50
CA ASN A 249 4.83 -28.17 10.42
C ASN A 249 5.81 -27.72 9.32
N VAL A 250 6.53 -26.61 9.52
CA VAL A 250 7.42 -26.02 8.51
C VAL A 250 8.85 -26.49 8.77
N ALA A 251 9.42 -27.25 7.84
CA ALA A 251 10.83 -27.66 7.92
C ALA A 251 11.76 -26.47 7.64
N LEU A 252 12.53 -26.05 8.64
CA LEU A 252 13.44 -24.91 8.58
C LEU A 252 14.88 -25.32 8.87
N ASN A 253 15.82 -24.75 8.13
CA ASN A 253 17.25 -24.98 8.32
C ASN A 253 17.77 -24.04 9.43
N VAL A 254 18.14 -24.59 10.59
CA VAL A 254 18.48 -23.76 11.77
C VAL A 254 19.77 -22.94 11.59
N GLY A 255 20.73 -23.46 10.83
CA GLY A 255 22.03 -22.81 10.60
C GLY A 255 21.97 -21.64 9.62
N GLU A 256 21.23 -21.77 8.51
CA GLU A 256 20.97 -20.69 7.55
C GLU A 256 19.62 -20.94 6.87
N GLN A 257 18.75 -19.92 6.75
CA GLN A 257 17.41 -20.04 6.15
C GLN A 257 16.95 -18.72 5.54
N LEU A 258 16.34 -18.77 4.35
CA LEU A 258 15.59 -17.65 3.77
C LEU A 258 14.09 -17.80 4.06
N ILE A 259 13.46 -16.75 4.58
CA ILE A 259 12.02 -16.69 4.80
C ILE A 259 11.47 -15.48 4.05
N ALA A 260 10.50 -15.70 3.15
CA ALA A 260 9.73 -14.63 2.51
C ALA A 260 8.46 -14.38 3.35
N PHE A 261 8.42 -13.21 3.99
CA PHE A 261 7.25 -12.75 4.72
C PHE A 261 6.35 -11.96 3.77
N GLU A 262 5.13 -12.45 3.59
CA GLU A 262 4.20 -12.05 2.54
C GLU A 262 2.87 -11.63 3.15
N ALA A 263 1.98 -11.06 2.33
CA ALA A 263 0.64 -10.67 2.73
C ALA A 263 -0.38 -11.21 1.73
N ASP A 264 -1.61 -11.42 2.18
CA ASP A 264 -2.72 -11.76 1.29
C ASP A 264 -2.89 -10.70 0.19
N ASP A 265 -3.18 -11.15 -1.03
CA ASP A 265 -3.26 -10.35 -2.27
C ASP A 265 -2.03 -9.46 -2.58
N CYS A 266 -0.83 -9.89 -2.16
CA CYS A 266 0.41 -9.19 -2.47
C CYS A 266 0.86 -9.33 -3.94
N GLY A 267 0.62 -8.29 -4.75
CA GLY A 267 1.05 -8.26 -6.17
C GLY A 267 2.57 -8.38 -6.38
N TYR A 268 3.37 -7.79 -5.48
CA TYR A 268 4.83 -7.92 -5.51
C TYR A 268 5.32 -9.32 -5.12
N CYS A 269 4.55 -10.05 -4.31
CA CYS A 269 4.83 -11.43 -3.93
C CYS A 269 4.59 -12.34 -5.14
N ARG A 270 3.45 -12.18 -5.84
CA ARG A 270 3.20 -12.86 -7.13
C ARG A 270 4.30 -12.58 -8.18
N GLN A 271 4.88 -11.38 -8.18
CA GLN A 271 6.00 -11.05 -9.08
C GLN A 271 7.29 -11.76 -8.65
N PHE A 272 7.61 -11.76 -7.35
CA PHE A 272 8.71 -12.51 -6.76
C PHE A 272 8.59 -14.02 -7.01
N ASP A 273 7.40 -14.60 -6.88
CA ASP A 273 7.12 -16.00 -7.19
C ASP A 273 7.49 -16.33 -8.64
N LYS A 274 7.01 -15.49 -9.57
CA LYS A 274 7.19 -15.67 -11.01
C LYS A 274 8.63 -15.47 -11.46
N GLU A 275 9.35 -14.50 -10.90
CA GLU A 275 10.68 -14.10 -11.35
C GLU A 275 11.84 -14.73 -10.55
N VAL A 276 11.58 -15.19 -9.32
CA VAL A 276 12.58 -15.77 -8.42
C VAL A 276 12.24 -17.21 -8.04
N LEU A 277 11.09 -17.46 -7.39
CA LEU A 277 10.79 -18.80 -6.86
C LEU A 277 10.63 -19.85 -7.97
N ALA A 278 9.93 -19.50 -9.05
CA ALA A 278 9.70 -20.37 -10.21
C ALA A 278 10.99 -20.78 -10.94
N VAL A 279 12.11 -20.08 -10.71
CA VAL A 279 13.43 -20.37 -11.29
C VAL A 279 14.50 -20.67 -10.23
N TRP A 280 14.10 -20.87 -8.97
CA TRP A 280 15.02 -21.06 -7.84
C TRP A 280 15.79 -22.38 -7.96
N LYS A 281 17.13 -22.30 -7.85
CA LYS A 281 18.05 -23.44 -7.96
C LYS A 281 19.11 -23.48 -6.85
N ASN A 282 18.97 -22.64 -5.82
CA ASN A 282 19.89 -22.63 -4.69
C ASN A 282 19.54 -23.78 -3.72
N PRO A 283 20.51 -24.55 -3.20
CA PRO A 283 20.26 -25.58 -2.19
C PRO A 283 19.64 -25.05 -0.89
N LEU A 284 19.80 -23.75 -0.58
CA LEU A 284 19.08 -23.08 0.49
C LEU A 284 17.64 -22.77 0.01
N PRO A 285 16.57 -23.39 0.58
CA PRO A 285 15.21 -23.10 0.18
C PRO A 285 14.76 -21.73 0.70
N ILE A 286 13.87 -21.06 -0.04
CA ILE A 286 13.05 -19.96 0.47
C ILE A 286 11.73 -20.57 0.97
N VAL A 287 11.31 -20.18 2.17
CA VAL A 287 9.99 -20.51 2.71
C VAL A 287 9.13 -19.26 2.72
N SER A 288 8.06 -19.25 1.93
CA SER A 288 7.05 -18.18 1.96
C SER A 288 6.05 -18.41 3.11
N THR A 289 5.64 -17.33 3.77
CA THR A 289 4.67 -17.36 4.87
C THR A 289 3.87 -16.07 4.94
N HIS A 290 2.61 -16.16 5.36
CA HIS A 290 1.76 -15.00 5.66
C HIS A 290 1.80 -14.65 7.17
N LEU A 291 2.61 -15.35 7.97
CA LEU A 291 2.82 -15.05 9.38
C LEU A 291 3.63 -13.75 9.52
N THR A 292 3.25 -12.87 10.45
CA THR A 292 3.95 -11.60 10.70
C THR A 292 5.05 -11.69 11.76
N ALA A 293 5.26 -12.88 12.32
CA ALA A 293 6.27 -13.17 13.34
C ALA A 293 7.23 -14.28 12.85
N PRO A 294 8.53 -14.20 13.19
CA PRO A 294 9.51 -15.23 12.84
C PRO A 294 9.24 -16.53 13.63
N PRO A 295 9.92 -17.64 13.30
CA PRO A 295 9.83 -18.88 14.06
C PRO A 295 10.19 -18.70 15.54
N GLU A 296 9.69 -19.56 16.41
CA GLU A 296 9.90 -19.42 17.86
C GLU A 296 11.39 -19.45 18.22
N GLY A 297 11.85 -18.45 18.98
CA GLY A 297 13.26 -18.26 19.34
C GLY A 297 14.16 -17.70 18.22
N TRP A 298 13.58 -17.28 17.08
CA TRP A 298 14.29 -16.56 16.02
C TRP A 298 14.09 -15.05 16.19
N LYS A 299 15.11 -14.26 15.84
CA LYS A 299 15.15 -12.82 16.11
C LYS A 299 15.26 -12.00 14.83
N LEU A 300 14.30 -11.10 14.62
CA LEU A 300 14.37 -10.03 13.62
C LEU A 300 15.14 -8.82 14.18
N ASN A 301 15.80 -8.07 13.30
CA ASN A 301 16.47 -6.81 13.63
C ASN A 301 15.55 -5.59 13.54
N GLY A 302 14.34 -5.76 12.97
CA GLY A 302 13.31 -4.73 12.87
C GLY A 302 11.96 -5.28 12.42
N GLU A 303 10.94 -4.45 12.43
CA GLU A 303 9.56 -4.82 12.05
C GLU A 303 9.46 -5.22 10.56
N LEU A 304 8.50 -6.06 10.22
CA LEU A 304 8.19 -6.46 8.84
C LEU A 304 7.11 -5.51 8.29
N PHE A 305 7.54 -4.39 7.69
CA PHE A 305 6.64 -3.28 7.32
C PHE A 305 6.23 -3.22 5.84
N ALA A 306 6.72 -4.12 5.00
CA ALA A 306 6.34 -4.23 3.59
C ALA A 306 6.46 -5.67 3.09
N THR A 307 5.79 -6.01 1.98
CA THR A 307 5.74 -7.37 1.44
C THR A 307 6.08 -7.41 -0.07
N PRO A 308 6.76 -8.46 -0.55
CA PRO A 308 7.45 -9.48 0.26
C PRO A 308 8.65 -8.84 0.98
N THR A 309 8.90 -9.25 2.23
CA THR A 309 10.20 -9.03 2.88
C THR A 309 10.91 -10.37 2.99
N ILE A 310 12.00 -10.54 2.25
CA ILE A 310 12.83 -11.74 2.33
C ILE A 310 13.88 -11.51 3.39
N VAL A 311 13.91 -12.35 4.42
CA VAL A 311 14.88 -12.28 5.51
C VAL A 311 15.80 -13.49 5.42
N LEU A 312 17.11 -13.24 5.44
CA LEU A 312 18.14 -14.25 5.64
C LEU A 312 18.44 -14.34 7.14
N PHE A 313 18.19 -15.52 7.70
CA PHE A 313 18.60 -15.87 9.06
C PHE A 313 19.86 -16.74 9.02
N ARG A 314 20.77 -16.53 9.96
CA ARG A 314 21.84 -17.47 10.32
C ARG A 314 21.80 -17.71 11.82
N ASP A 315 21.90 -18.95 12.26
CA ASP A 315 21.78 -19.36 13.67
C ASP A 315 20.58 -18.69 14.39
N ARG A 316 19.44 -18.63 13.69
CA ARG A 316 18.17 -18.01 14.14
C ARG A 316 18.22 -16.48 14.34
N GLN A 317 19.32 -15.80 14.02
CA GLN A 317 19.42 -14.35 13.99
C GLN A 317 19.25 -13.84 12.56
N GLU A 318 18.47 -12.78 12.37
CA GLU A 318 18.48 -12.04 11.11
C GLU A 318 19.87 -11.47 10.84
N VAL A 319 20.42 -11.75 9.66
CA VAL A 319 21.71 -11.19 9.20
C VAL A 319 21.55 -10.26 7.99
N ALA A 320 20.49 -10.42 7.20
CA ALA A 320 20.14 -9.52 6.10
C ALA A 320 18.65 -9.56 5.81
N ARG A 321 18.11 -8.46 5.24
CA ARG A 321 16.74 -8.40 4.71
C ARG A 321 16.68 -7.69 3.36
N TYR A 322 15.73 -8.09 2.54
CA TYR A 322 15.30 -7.42 1.31
C TYR A 322 13.83 -7.08 1.44
N THR A 323 13.54 -5.82 1.73
CA THR A 323 12.18 -5.31 1.99
C THR A 323 11.59 -4.68 0.73
N GLY A 324 10.49 -5.26 0.24
CA GLY A 324 9.82 -4.84 -0.99
C GLY A 324 10.50 -5.36 -2.25
N TYR A 325 9.71 -5.86 -3.21
CA TYR A 325 10.25 -6.45 -4.43
C TYR A 325 10.45 -5.41 -5.53
N ARG A 326 11.71 -5.22 -5.98
CA ARG A 326 12.10 -4.31 -7.06
C ARG A 326 12.52 -5.01 -8.36
N GLY A 327 12.17 -6.29 -8.51
CA GLY A 327 12.57 -7.12 -9.65
C GLY A 327 13.77 -8.02 -9.37
N ALA A 328 13.94 -9.06 -10.20
CA ALA A 328 14.87 -10.15 -9.92
C ALA A 328 16.33 -9.70 -9.84
N GLY A 329 16.76 -8.77 -10.70
CA GLY A 329 18.15 -8.32 -10.75
C GLY A 329 18.66 -7.71 -9.45
N ASP A 330 17.82 -6.93 -8.76
CA ASP A 330 18.16 -6.31 -7.48
C ASP A 330 18.12 -7.33 -6.33
N PHE A 331 17.16 -8.26 -6.36
CA PHE A 331 17.10 -9.36 -5.41
C PHE A 331 18.35 -10.27 -5.51
N TRP A 332 18.77 -10.66 -6.72
CA TRP A 332 19.97 -11.49 -6.92
C TRP A 332 21.25 -10.76 -6.51
N ARG A 333 21.33 -9.43 -6.74
CA ARG A 333 22.46 -8.61 -6.27
C ARG A 333 22.53 -8.60 -4.73
N TRP A 334 21.41 -8.30 -4.07
CA TRP A 334 21.30 -8.34 -2.62
C TRP A 334 21.68 -9.70 -2.04
N LEU A 335 21.18 -10.80 -2.61
CA LEU A 335 21.49 -12.15 -2.13
C LEU A 335 22.98 -12.48 -2.29
N SER A 336 23.61 -12.03 -3.38
CA SER A 336 25.06 -12.16 -3.60
C SER A 336 25.91 -11.34 -2.62
N GLU A 337 25.37 -10.25 -2.08
CA GLU A 337 26.02 -9.41 -1.06
C GLU A 337 25.82 -9.99 0.34
N ALA A 338 24.61 -10.40 0.70
CA ALA A 338 24.29 -11.07 1.95
C ALA A 338 25.06 -12.40 2.14
N GLY A 339 25.29 -13.12 1.03
CA GLY A 339 26.12 -14.33 1.00
C GLY A 339 27.62 -14.10 1.25
N LYS A 340 28.12 -12.86 1.17
CA LYS A 340 29.55 -12.51 1.40
C LYS A 340 29.84 -11.99 2.80
N SER A 341 28.82 -11.73 3.61
CA SER A 341 28.96 -11.18 4.97
C SER A 341 29.22 -12.28 6.02
N THR A 342 30.26 -13.09 5.78
CA THR A 342 30.79 -14.14 6.68
C THR A 342 32.27 -13.93 6.91
#